data_AF-A0A7W8BAP9-F1
#
_entry.id   AF-A0A7W8BAP9-F1
#
_cell.length_a   1.000
_cell.length_b   1.000
_cell.length_c   1.000
_cell.angle_alpha   90.00
_cell.angle_beta   90.00
_cell.angle_gamma   90.00
#
_symmetry.space_group_name_H-M   'P 1'
#
loop_
_entity.id
_entity.type
_entity.pdbx_description
1 polymer ?
#
loop_
_entity_poly.entity_id
_entity_poly.type
_entity_poly.pdbx_seq_one_letter_code
_entity_poly.pdbx_strand_id
1 'polypeptide(L)'
;MKAVRCLVAPLAAAMVLTTGYGSVAVPAKRVTLTNPDSGRSVEASVGDSIEVRLTGYRDGVRVYTWDVPQPSDSAVLRRTAGGTTPSGGASAVFHVQRSGVARINVVRKCHPDPGHICPLIIVPWKATIGVK
;
A
#
# COMPACT_ATOMS: atom_id res chain seq x y z
N MET A 1 20.87 -79.12 13.23
CA MET A 1 20.40 -78.00 12.36
C MET A 1 19.71 -77.00 13.30
N LYS A 2 20.03 -75.72 13.44
CA LYS A 2 20.62 -74.70 12.55
C LYS A 2 21.28 -73.60 13.41
N ALA A 3 22.17 -72.85 12.78
CA ALA A 3 23.15 -71.94 13.35
C ALA A 3 22.62 -70.55 13.77
N VAL A 4 23.41 -69.93 14.64
CA VAL A 4 23.47 -68.52 15.07
C VAL A 4 23.59 -67.57 13.88
N ARG A 5 22.97 -66.38 13.99
CA ARG A 5 23.45 -65.16 13.31
C ARG A 5 23.00 -63.91 14.07
N CYS A 6 23.91 -63.32 14.85
CA CYS A 6 23.84 -61.93 15.29
C CYS A 6 24.01 -61.02 14.07
N LEU A 7 23.03 -60.16 13.81
CA LEU A 7 23.17 -59.04 12.87
C LEU A 7 23.40 -57.78 13.69
N VAL A 8 24.66 -57.33 13.69
CA VAL A 8 25.07 -56.01 14.16
C VAL A 8 24.74 -55.03 13.04
N ALA A 9 23.82 -54.11 13.26
CA ALA A 9 23.53 -53.02 12.33
C ALA A 9 24.45 -51.82 12.64
N PRO A 10 25.10 -51.20 11.63
CA PRO A 10 25.95 -50.04 11.84
C PRO A 10 25.10 -48.78 12.09
N LEU A 11 25.45 -48.01 13.12
CA LEU A 11 24.99 -46.63 13.29
C LEU A 11 25.60 -45.78 12.16
N ALA A 12 24.77 -45.39 11.18
CA ALA A 12 25.11 -44.32 10.26
C ALA A 12 24.63 -42.98 10.84
N ALA A 13 25.56 -42.18 11.37
CA ALA A 13 25.27 -40.81 11.79
C ALA A 13 25.08 -39.93 10.55
N ALA A 14 23.83 -39.61 10.21
CA ALA A 14 23.51 -38.64 9.16
C ALA A 14 23.76 -37.23 9.68
N MET A 15 24.79 -36.55 9.16
CA MET A 15 25.00 -35.12 9.40
C MET A 15 23.96 -34.33 8.60
N VAL A 16 22.94 -33.81 9.29
CA VAL A 16 21.97 -32.89 8.72
C VAL A 16 22.63 -31.52 8.59
N LEU A 17 23.01 -31.14 7.37
CA LEU A 17 23.36 -29.77 7.04
C LEU A 17 22.08 -28.93 7.08
N THR A 18 21.79 -28.32 8.22
CA THR A 18 20.81 -27.24 8.29
C THR A 18 21.38 -26.02 7.57
N THR A 19 21.16 -25.91 6.27
CA THR A 19 21.33 -24.65 5.55
C THR A 19 20.30 -23.67 6.11
N GLY A 20 20.74 -22.85 7.07
CA GLY A 20 19.95 -21.75 7.58
C GLY A 20 19.64 -20.79 6.44
N TYR A 21 18.39 -20.76 6.01
CA TYR A 21 17.88 -19.70 5.15
C TYR A 21 17.85 -18.42 5.99
N GLY A 22 18.96 -17.71 6.04
CA GLY A 22 18.98 -16.34 6.55
C GLY A 22 18.05 -15.51 5.70
N SER A 23 16.89 -15.12 6.24
CA SER A 23 16.05 -14.11 5.59
C SER A 23 16.83 -12.81 5.56
N VAL A 24 17.25 -12.39 4.37
CA VAL A 24 17.76 -11.04 4.16
C VAL A 24 16.58 -10.10 4.35
N ALA A 25 16.61 -9.27 5.39
CA ALA A 25 15.61 -8.24 5.60
C ALA A 25 15.72 -7.21 4.47
N VAL A 26 14.72 -7.17 3.59
CA VAL A 26 14.61 -6.12 2.57
C VAL A 26 14.15 -4.84 3.27
N PRO A 27 14.83 -3.70 3.10
CA PRO A 27 14.42 -2.45 3.74
C PRO A 27 13.05 -2.03 3.20
N ALA A 28 12.12 -1.71 4.11
CA ALA A 28 10.80 -1.21 3.76
C ALA A 28 10.93 0.08 2.94
N LYS A 29 10.28 0.10 1.77
CA LYS A 29 10.27 1.23 0.86
C LYS A 29 9.11 2.17 1.20
N ARG A 30 9.30 3.46 0.91
CA ARG A 30 8.21 4.44 0.82
C ARG A 30 7.94 4.80 -0.64
N VAL A 31 6.67 4.70 -1.05
CA VAL A 31 6.19 5.21 -2.35
C VAL A 31 5.31 6.43 -2.10
N THR A 32 5.63 7.55 -2.76
CA THR A 32 4.84 8.78 -2.67
C THR A 32 3.98 8.96 -3.91
N LEU A 33 2.70 9.25 -3.72
CA LEU A 33 1.72 9.51 -4.76
C LEU A 33 1.15 10.93 -4.61
N THR A 34 1.00 11.61 -5.73
CA THR A 34 0.64 13.02 -5.83
C THR A 34 -0.55 13.23 -6.78
N ASN A 35 -0.99 14.48 -6.96
CA ASN A 35 -2.08 14.83 -7.88
C ASN A 35 -1.99 14.13 -9.27
N PRO A 36 -0.86 14.16 -10.00
CA PRO A 36 -0.73 13.52 -11.32
C PRO A 36 -0.79 11.99 -11.29
N ASP A 37 -0.61 11.34 -10.14
CA ASP A 37 -0.62 9.87 -10.03
C ASP A 37 -2.04 9.28 -10.03
N SER A 38 -3.06 10.07 -10.36
CA SER A 38 -4.43 9.58 -10.46
C SER A 38 -4.56 8.52 -11.55
N GLY A 39 -5.21 7.41 -11.24
CA GLY A 39 -5.35 6.25 -12.11
C GLY A 39 -4.14 5.32 -12.12
N ARG A 40 -3.04 5.66 -11.44
CA ARG A 40 -1.81 4.86 -11.45
C ARG A 40 -1.98 3.54 -10.70
N SER A 41 -1.34 2.49 -11.21
CA SER A 41 -1.11 1.23 -10.51
C SER A 41 0.33 1.17 -9.99
N VAL A 42 0.49 0.74 -8.74
CA VAL A 42 1.78 0.67 -8.05
C VAL A 42 1.95 -0.72 -7.45
N GLU A 43 3.13 -1.29 -7.62
CA GLU A 43 3.53 -2.52 -6.92
C GLU A 43 4.24 -2.16 -5.61
N ALA A 44 3.89 -2.87 -4.54
CA ALA A 44 4.49 -2.75 -3.22
C ALA A 44 4.67 -4.13 -2.58
N SER A 45 5.52 -4.21 -1.56
CA SER A 45 5.70 -5.41 -0.75
C SER A 45 5.08 -5.23 0.64
N VAL A 46 4.73 -6.34 1.30
CA VAL A 46 4.35 -6.30 2.72
C VAL A 46 5.48 -5.63 3.53
N GLY A 47 5.12 -4.68 4.39
CA GLY A 47 6.06 -3.86 5.16
C GLY A 47 6.32 -2.48 4.56
N ASP A 48 6.06 -2.26 3.28
CA ASP A 48 6.20 -0.96 2.63
C ASP A 48 5.21 0.07 3.20
N SER A 49 5.46 1.34 2.87
CA SER A 49 4.53 2.44 3.12
C SER A 49 4.17 3.18 1.84
N ILE A 50 2.89 3.50 1.69
CA ILE A 50 2.39 4.36 0.63
C ILE A 50 2.00 5.70 1.26
N GLU A 51 2.64 6.78 0.82
CA GLU A 51 2.28 8.15 1.21
C GLU A 51 1.49 8.80 0.07
N VAL A 52 0.30 9.30 0.37
CA VAL A 52 -0.48 10.12 -0.55
C VAL A 52 -0.38 11.57 -0.10
N ARG A 53 -0.03 12.46 -1.02
CA ARG A 53 0.09 13.90 -0.78
C ARG A 53 -0.57 14.67 -1.93
N LEU A 54 -1.78 15.16 -1.67
CA LEU A 54 -2.57 15.91 -2.62
C LEU A 54 -2.61 17.38 -2.25
N THR A 55 -2.37 18.24 -3.22
CA THR A 55 -2.45 19.69 -3.07
C THR A 55 -3.79 20.18 -3.62
N GLY A 56 -4.50 21.00 -2.84
CA GLY A 56 -5.66 21.76 -3.34
C GLY A 56 -5.24 22.72 -4.45
N TYR A 57 -6.14 23.05 -5.37
CA TYR A 57 -5.81 23.91 -6.50
C TYR A 57 -7.01 24.75 -6.94
N ARG A 58 -6.75 25.78 -7.74
CA ARG A 58 -7.77 26.67 -8.30
C ARG A 58 -7.71 26.64 -9.82
N ASP A 59 -8.85 26.59 -10.51
CA ASP A 59 -8.95 26.60 -11.99
C ASP A 59 -9.56 27.91 -12.51
N GLY A 60 -9.09 29.04 -11.99
CA GLY A 60 -9.70 30.35 -12.24
C GLY A 60 -10.81 30.62 -11.22
N VAL A 61 -12.05 30.26 -11.56
CA VAL A 61 -13.26 30.62 -10.77
C VAL A 61 -13.72 29.54 -9.79
N ARG A 62 -12.93 28.48 -9.60
CA ARG A 62 -13.29 27.38 -8.69
C ARG A 62 -12.08 26.90 -7.91
N VAL A 63 -12.31 26.55 -6.65
CA VAL A 63 -11.33 25.93 -5.77
C VAL A 63 -11.66 24.44 -5.64
N TYR A 64 -10.65 23.60 -5.82
CA TYR A 64 -10.74 22.18 -5.59
C TYR A 64 -10.00 21.79 -4.32
N THR A 65 -10.68 21.00 -3.52
CA THR A 65 -10.19 20.49 -2.25
C THR A 65 -10.33 18.97 -2.22
N TRP A 66 -9.61 18.32 -1.31
CA TRP A 66 -9.56 16.87 -1.20
C TRP A 66 -10.03 16.42 0.17
N ASP A 67 -10.76 15.31 0.21
CA ASP A 67 -11.01 14.59 1.46
C ASP A 67 -9.81 13.73 1.87
N VAL A 68 -9.79 13.27 3.11
CA VAL A 68 -8.71 12.40 3.61
C VAL A 68 -8.67 11.09 2.83
N PRO A 69 -7.52 10.66 2.28
CA PRO A 69 -7.42 9.41 1.53
C PRO A 69 -7.87 8.16 2.32
N GLN A 70 -8.63 7.30 1.66
CA GLN A 70 -9.19 6.07 2.23
C GLN A 70 -8.75 4.83 1.43
N PRO A 71 -8.38 3.72 2.09
CA PRO A 71 -8.15 2.47 1.41
C PRO A 71 -9.50 1.77 1.14
N SER A 72 -9.62 1.02 0.06
CA SER A 72 -10.77 0.15 -0.18
C SER A 72 -10.76 -1.11 0.68
N ASP A 73 -9.58 -1.49 1.17
CA ASP A 73 -9.36 -2.65 2.03
C ASP A 73 -8.30 -2.32 3.08
N SER A 74 -8.72 -2.20 4.34
CA SER A 74 -7.83 -1.89 5.46
C SER A 74 -6.98 -3.06 5.94
N ALA A 75 -7.32 -4.29 5.55
CA ALA A 75 -6.52 -5.48 5.86
C ALA A 75 -5.29 -5.60 4.94
N VAL A 76 -5.37 -5.05 3.72
CA VAL A 76 -4.22 -4.91 2.80
C VAL A 76 -3.44 -3.62 3.09
N LEU A 77 -4.14 -2.48 3.21
CA LEU A 77 -3.55 -1.16 3.47
C LEU A 77 -4.10 -0.52 4.73
N ARG A 78 -3.34 -0.56 5.83
CA ARG A 78 -3.75 0.11 7.07
C ARG A 78 -3.33 1.57 7.03
N ARG A 79 -4.30 2.50 7.08
CA ARG A 79 -3.97 3.93 7.28
C ARG A 79 -3.39 4.13 8.69
N THR A 80 -2.20 4.73 8.76
CA THR A 80 -1.50 5.04 10.02
C THR A 80 -1.53 6.52 10.36
N ALA A 81 -1.70 7.39 9.37
CA ALA A 81 -1.87 8.83 9.53
C ALA A 81 -2.72 9.39 8.39
N GLY A 82 -3.36 10.54 8.60
CA GLY A 82 -3.98 11.31 7.53
C GLY A 82 -4.79 12.50 8.01
N GLY A 83 -5.01 13.46 7.12
CA GLY A 83 -5.74 14.70 7.39
C GLY A 83 -5.86 15.60 6.17
N THR A 84 -6.53 16.74 6.34
CA THR A 84 -6.65 17.80 5.35
C THR A 84 -5.88 19.04 5.79
N THR A 85 -5.51 19.91 4.84
CA THR A 85 -4.86 21.20 5.12
C THR A 85 -5.85 22.36 4.94
N PRO A 86 -5.63 23.52 5.58
CA PRO A 86 -6.45 24.71 5.35
C PRO A 86 -6.46 25.18 3.89
N SER A 87 -5.41 24.88 3.13
CA SER A 87 -5.32 25.15 1.69
C SER A 87 -6.08 24.14 0.81
N GLY A 88 -6.85 23.23 1.41
CA GLY A 88 -7.65 22.25 0.68
C GLY A 88 -6.88 21.02 0.19
N GLY A 89 -5.63 20.85 0.62
CA GLY A 89 -4.86 19.63 0.40
C GLY A 89 -5.30 18.50 1.31
N ALA A 90 -4.85 17.29 1.02
CA ALA A 90 -5.04 16.13 1.86
C ALA A 90 -3.84 15.20 1.81
N SER A 91 -3.57 14.51 2.92
CA SER A 91 -2.51 13.51 3.00
C SER A 91 -2.93 12.30 3.81
N ALA A 92 -2.29 11.17 3.53
CA ALA A 92 -2.37 9.97 4.36
C ALA A 92 -1.13 9.09 4.16
N VAL A 93 -0.79 8.33 5.20
CA VAL A 93 0.22 7.27 5.13
C VAL A 93 -0.49 5.93 5.35
N PHE A 94 -0.20 4.97 4.48
CA PHE A 94 -0.71 3.62 4.52
C PHE A 94 0.44 2.65 4.72
N HIS A 95 0.31 1.75 5.67
CA HIS A 95 1.24 0.64 5.83
C HIS A 95 0.68 -0.61 5.15
N VAL A 96 1.52 -1.26 4.35
CA VAL A 96 1.16 -2.47 3.60
C VAL A 96 1.23 -3.69 4.53
N GLN A 97 0.10 -4.33 4.79
CA GLN A 97 0.00 -5.38 5.80
C GLN A 97 -0.12 -6.80 5.23
N ARG A 98 -0.76 -6.95 4.06
CA ARG A 98 -1.04 -8.25 3.45
C ARG A 98 -0.91 -8.17 1.95
N SER A 99 -0.57 -9.30 1.33
CA SER A 99 -0.66 -9.45 -0.13
C SER A 99 -2.10 -9.30 -0.61
N GLY A 100 -2.25 -8.92 -1.88
CA GLY A 100 -3.56 -8.65 -2.49
C GLY A 100 -3.59 -7.34 -3.25
N VAL A 101 -4.79 -6.86 -3.56
CA VAL A 101 -4.98 -5.61 -4.30
C VAL A 101 -5.92 -4.71 -3.52
N ALA A 102 -5.48 -3.46 -3.28
CA ALA A 102 -6.31 -2.44 -2.67
C ALA A 102 -6.26 -1.15 -3.47
N ARG A 103 -7.34 -0.37 -3.45
CA ARG A 103 -7.37 0.97 -4.04
C ARG A 103 -7.26 2.00 -2.93
N ILE A 104 -6.59 3.11 -3.22
CA ILE A 104 -6.70 4.33 -2.40
C ILE A 104 -7.62 5.27 -3.17
N ASN A 105 -8.69 5.71 -2.51
CA ASN A 105 -9.69 6.61 -3.07
C ASN A 105 -9.69 7.93 -2.29
N VAL A 106 -9.87 9.03 -3.02
CA VAL A 106 -9.95 10.38 -2.46
C VAL A 106 -11.04 11.14 -3.21
N VAL A 107 -12.03 11.62 -2.47
CA VAL A 107 -13.07 12.48 -3.04
C VAL A 107 -12.47 13.87 -3.29
N ARG A 108 -12.74 14.39 -4.49
CA ARG A 108 -12.47 15.80 -4.83
C ARG A 108 -13.76 16.60 -4.65
N LYS A 109 -13.66 17.72 -3.96
CA LYS A 109 -14.74 18.69 -3.78
C LYS A 109 -14.42 19.94 -4.61
N CYS A 110 -15.44 20.53 -5.21
CA CYS A 110 -15.34 21.80 -5.94
C CYS A 110 -16.16 22.86 -5.21
N HIS A 111 -15.58 24.06 -5.11
CA HIS A 111 -16.20 25.24 -4.51
C HIS A 111 -16.09 26.37 -5.54
N PRO A 112 -17.19 26.75 -6.20
CA PRO A 112 -17.16 27.80 -7.21
C PRO A 112 -17.21 29.17 -6.54
N ASP A 113 -16.66 30.18 -7.21
CA ASP A 113 -16.90 31.57 -6.85
C ASP A 113 -18.39 31.92 -6.97
N PRO A 114 -18.87 32.97 -6.29
CA PRO A 114 -20.26 33.43 -6.43
C PRO A 114 -20.67 33.60 -7.89
N GLY A 115 -21.85 33.11 -8.25
CA GLY A 115 -22.37 33.15 -9.63
C GLY A 115 -21.82 32.07 -10.57
N HIS A 116 -20.92 31.21 -10.12
CA HIS A 116 -20.34 30.14 -10.93
C HIS A 116 -20.83 28.76 -10.45
N ILE A 117 -20.74 27.78 -11.35
CA ILE A 117 -21.10 26.38 -11.05
C ILE A 117 -19.88 25.47 -11.13
N CYS A 118 -19.90 24.43 -10.32
CA CYS A 118 -18.97 23.31 -10.43
C CYS A 118 -19.34 22.41 -11.62
N PRO A 119 -18.37 21.65 -12.16
CA PRO A 119 -18.67 20.62 -13.13
C PRO A 119 -19.69 19.62 -12.59
N LEU A 120 -20.60 19.16 -13.44
CA LEU A 120 -21.60 18.13 -13.07
C LEU A 120 -20.94 16.79 -12.71
N ILE A 121 -19.74 16.54 -13.23
CA ILE A 121 -18.97 15.33 -12.97
C ILE A 121 -17.63 15.75 -12.38
N ILE A 122 -17.38 15.36 -11.13
CA ILE A 122 -16.09 15.54 -10.46
C ILE A 122 -15.43 14.17 -10.34
N VAL A 123 -14.38 13.96 -11.15
CA VAL A 123 -13.62 12.71 -11.09
C VAL A 123 -12.86 12.63 -9.76
N PRO A 124 -13.01 11.56 -8.96
CA PRO A 124 -12.23 11.39 -7.74
C PRO A 124 -10.78 11.05 -8.08
N TRP A 125 -9.86 11.27 -7.14
CA TRP A 125 -8.50 10.74 -7.28
C TRP A 125 -8.46 9.29 -6.81
N LYS A 126 -7.80 8.42 -7.57
CA LYS A 126 -7.68 7.00 -7.25
C LYS A 126 -6.28 6.48 -7.59
N ALA A 127 -5.79 5.51 -6.83
CA ALA A 127 -4.62 4.71 -7.21
C ALA A 127 -4.86 3.24 -6.82
N THR A 128 -4.28 2.31 -7.58
CA THR A 128 -4.34 0.87 -7.30
C THR A 128 -3.00 0.40 -6.77
N ILE A 129 -3.00 -0.28 -5.64
CA ILE A 129 -1.80 -0.87 -5.02
C ILE A 129 -1.91 -2.39 -5.14
N GLY A 130 -1.02 -2.97 -5.93
CA GLY A 130 -0.77 -4.42 -5.98
C GLY A 130 0.30 -4.77 -4.96
N VAL A 131 -0.01 -5.74 -4.09
CA VAL A 131 0.89 -6.20 -3.04
C VAL A 131 1.24 -7.66 -3.28
N LYS A 132 2.54 -7.93 -3.35
CA LYS A 132 3.10 -9.27 -3.46
C LYS A 132 3.64 -9.77 -2.12
#